data_AF-A0A3D9SNG6-F1
#
_entry.id   AF-A0A3D9SNG6-F1
#
_cell.length_a   1.000
_cell.length_b   1.000
_cell.length_c   1.000
_cell.angle_alpha   90.00
_cell.angle_beta   90.00
_cell.angle_gamma   90.00
#
_symmetry.space_group_name_H-M   'P 1'
#
loop_
_entity.id
_entity.type
_entity.pdbx_description
1 polymer ?
#
loop_
_entity_poly.entity_id
_entity_poly.type
_entity_poly.pdbx_seq_one_letter_code
_entity_poly.pdbx_strand_id
1 'polypeptide(L)'
;MDAVVKKLLREAGHTYAEDAGIPLKDQPSALFKLLVLANLLSARISSEIAVAAARELFEAGGGTARGLDRMSWQDRVDALGRGHYVRYDESTSTRLGDTAELVQDKYHGDLRRLARDSERVPDRAAELLREFPGIGPTGVDIFCREAQAVWPWLRPYFDDQALKGAERLGLPTDPKRLAEQVPDKDLARLAAALVRVARDKKLADAVKNGK
;
A
#
# COMPACT_ATOMS: atom_id res chain seq x y z
N MET A 1 -24.92 -6.06 1.56
CA MET A 1 -23.67 -5.90 2.35
C MET A 1 -23.87 -6.60 3.67
N ASP A 2 -23.08 -7.65 3.91
CA ASP A 2 -23.06 -8.43 5.14
C ASP A 2 -22.84 -7.55 6.39
N ALA A 3 -23.45 -7.91 7.53
CA ALA A 3 -23.36 -7.12 8.76
C ALA A 3 -21.92 -7.03 9.32
N VAL A 4 -21.15 -8.11 9.20
CA VAL A 4 -19.73 -8.17 9.57
C VAL A 4 -18.92 -7.22 8.68
N VAL A 5 -19.19 -7.21 7.38
CA VAL A 5 -18.51 -6.31 6.42
C VAL A 5 -18.83 -4.85 6.71
N LYS A 6 -20.10 -4.53 6.96
CA LYS A 6 -20.52 -3.16 7.31
C LYS A 6 -19.82 -2.67 8.58
N LYS A 7 -19.70 -3.54 9.59
CA LYS A 7 -19.02 -3.23 10.84
C LYS A 7 -17.51 -3.09 10.66
N LEU A 8 -16.89 -4.01 9.92
CA LEU A 8 -15.47 -3.95 9.58
C LEU A 8 -15.12 -2.63 8.89
N LEU A 9 -15.92 -2.19 7.91
CA LEU A 9 -15.68 -0.92 7.23
C LEU A 9 -15.90 0.30 8.13
N ARG A 10 -16.77 0.20 9.14
CA ARG A 10 -16.94 1.28 10.13
C ARG A 10 -15.75 1.39 11.08
N GLU A 11 -15.18 0.26 11.50
CA GLU A 11 -14.10 0.22 12.49
C GLU A 11 -12.70 0.36 11.88
N ALA A 12 -12.50 -0.14 10.66
CA ALA A 12 -11.19 -0.21 10.01
C ALA A 12 -11.25 0.01 8.49
N GLY A 13 -12.33 0.59 7.95
CA GLY A 13 -12.52 0.83 6.52
C GLY A 13 -11.76 2.04 6.02
N HIS A 14 -10.46 2.08 6.23
CA HIS A 14 -9.53 3.05 5.66
C HIS A 14 -8.34 2.31 5.08
N THR A 15 -7.83 2.81 3.97
CA THR A 15 -6.67 2.29 3.26
C THR A 15 -5.38 2.72 3.94
N TYR A 16 -4.25 2.07 3.66
CA TYR A 16 -2.96 2.54 4.16
C TYR A 16 -2.54 3.86 3.48
N ALA A 17 -2.96 4.08 2.22
CA ALA A 17 -2.78 5.36 1.55
C ALA A 17 -3.52 6.50 2.26
N GLU A 18 -4.78 6.30 2.67
CA GLU A 18 -5.53 7.27 3.49
C GLU A 18 -4.82 7.52 4.83
N ASP A 19 -4.35 6.47 5.50
CA ASP A 19 -3.57 6.61 6.73
C ASP A 19 -2.26 7.38 6.48
N ALA A 20 -1.63 7.27 5.31
CA ALA A 20 -0.44 8.05 4.97
C ALA A 20 -0.76 9.48 4.47
N GLY A 21 -2.03 9.90 4.47
CA GLY A 21 -2.43 11.21 3.95
C GLY A 21 -2.27 11.34 2.44
N ILE A 22 -2.31 10.22 1.71
CA ILE A 22 -2.20 10.17 0.26
C ILE A 22 -3.61 10.22 -0.34
N PRO A 23 -4.04 11.33 -0.96
CA PRO A 23 -5.27 11.36 -1.73
C PRO A 23 -5.06 10.57 -3.03
N LEU A 24 -5.26 9.26 -2.98
CA LEU A 24 -4.93 8.37 -4.08
C LEU A 24 -5.78 8.70 -5.31
N LYS A 25 -5.10 9.03 -6.41
CA LYS A 25 -5.65 9.32 -7.74
C LYS A 25 -4.72 8.68 -8.77
N ASP A 26 -5.22 8.42 -9.97
CA ASP A 26 -4.39 7.99 -11.10
C ASP A 26 -3.52 9.16 -11.61
N GLN A 27 -2.53 9.54 -10.81
CA GLN A 27 -1.66 10.69 -10.99
C GLN A 27 -0.22 10.32 -10.61
N PRO A 28 0.80 10.90 -11.28
CA PRO A 28 2.21 10.54 -11.07
C PRO A 28 2.63 10.54 -9.59
N SER A 29 2.37 11.64 -8.87
CA SER A 29 2.78 11.81 -7.48
C SER A 29 2.02 10.91 -6.51
N ALA A 30 0.72 10.70 -6.71
CA ALA A 30 -0.09 9.85 -5.84
C ALA A 30 0.35 8.38 -5.92
N LEU A 31 0.61 7.89 -7.14
CA LEU A 31 1.12 6.53 -7.36
C LEU A 31 2.56 6.38 -6.85
N PHE A 32 3.39 7.42 -6.98
CA PHE A 32 4.76 7.41 -6.43
C PHE A 32 4.75 7.33 -4.90
N LYS A 33 3.92 8.15 -4.23
CA LYS A 33 3.73 8.07 -2.78
C LYS A 33 3.25 6.67 -2.36
N LEU A 34 2.37 6.04 -3.14
CA LEU A 34 1.94 4.68 -2.88
C LEU A 34 3.08 3.66 -3.02
N LEU A 35 3.96 3.80 -4.02
CA LEU A 35 5.15 2.95 -4.17
C LEU A 35 6.10 3.09 -2.97
N VAL A 36 6.36 4.32 -2.52
CA VAL A 36 7.18 4.58 -1.32
C VAL A 36 6.54 3.94 -0.09
N LEU A 37 5.24 4.11 0.11
CA LEU A 37 4.52 3.51 1.22
C LEU A 37 4.58 1.97 1.19
N ALA A 38 4.41 1.35 0.01
CA ALA A 38 4.53 -0.08 -0.17
C ALA A 38 5.94 -0.60 0.17
N ASN A 39 6.98 0.17 -0.18
CA ASN A 39 8.36 -0.14 0.19
C ASN A 39 8.54 -0.20 1.71
N LEU A 40 8.08 0.84 2.42
CA LEU A 40 8.19 0.92 3.89
C LEU A 40 7.39 -0.18 4.59
N LEU A 41 6.17 -0.46 4.12
CA LEU A 41 5.29 -1.51 4.67
C LEU A 41 5.78 -2.94 4.38
N SER A 42 6.72 -3.11 3.44
CA SER A 42 7.29 -4.42 3.10
C SER A 42 8.33 -4.90 4.12
N ALA A 43 8.87 -4.01 4.94
CA ALA A 43 9.81 -4.38 6.00
C ALA A 43 9.10 -5.06 7.18
N ARG A 44 9.88 -5.76 8.01
CA ARG A 44 9.40 -6.33 9.28
C ARG A 44 9.26 -5.23 10.34
N ILE A 45 8.28 -4.37 10.17
CA ILE A 45 7.99 -3.22 11.02
C ILE A 45 6.47 -3.02 11.16
N SER A 46 6.03 -2.27 12.15
CA SER A 46 4.60 -1.99 12.33
C SER A 46 4.09 -1.05 11.24
N SER A 47 2.82 -1.19 10.87
CA SER A 47 2.20 -0.32 9.87
C SER A 47 2.17 1.15 10.31
N GLU A 48 2.03 1.40 11.61
CA GLU A 48 1.98 2.75 12.17
C GLU A 48 3.31 3.47 11.94
N ILE A 49 4.45 2.80 12.18
CA ILE A 49 5.78 3.37 11.95
C ILE A 49 6.02 3.60 10.45
N ALA A 50 5.66 2.63 9.59
CA ALA A 50 5.82 2.79 8.14
C ALA A 50 4.97 3.96 7.58
N VAL A 51 3.74 4.11 8.05
CA VAL A 51 2.84 5.22 7.68
C VAL A 51 3.38 6.55 8.18
N ALA A 52 3.86 6.63 9.43
CA ALA A 52 4.45 7.84 9.98
C ALA A 52 5.69 8.26 9.19
N ALA A 53 6.59 7.31 8.89
CA ALA A 53 7.79 7.55 8.09
C ALA A 53 7.47 8.00 6.65
N ALA A 54 6.43 7.44 6.02
CA ALA A 54 5.97 7.90 4.71
C ALA A 54 5.55 9.37 4.74
N ARG A 55 4.76 9.77 5.76
CA ARG A 55 4.33 11.16 5.95
C ARG A 55 5.53 12.09 6.10
N GLU A 56 6.48 11.75 6.96
CA GLU A 56 7.70 12.55 7.19
C GLU A 56 8.55 12.74 5.92
N LEU A 57 8.68 11.69 5.09
CA LEU A 57 9.35 11.80 3.80
C LEU A 57 8.61 12.75 2.86
N PHE A 58 7.28 12.69 2.82
CA PHE A 58 6.48 13.53 1.92
C PHE A 58 6.50 14.99 2.35
N GLU A 59 6.41 15.27 3.65
CA GLU A 59 6.54 16.62 4.21
C GLU A 59 7.94 17.21 3.97
N ALA A 60 8.98 16.36 3.97
CA ALA A 60 10.34 16.77 3.61
C ALA A 60 10.57 17.01 2.10
N GLY A 61 9.53 16.91 1.26
CA GLY A 61 9.61 17.12 -0.18
C GLY A 61 9.77 15.85 -1.01
N GLY A 62 9.88 14.68 -0.38
CA GLY A 62 10.01 13.36 -1.01
C GLY A 62 8.71 12.81 -1.64
N GLY A 63 7.67 13.62 -1.79
CA GLY A 63 6.35 13.22 -2.29
C GLY A 63 6.26 13.00 -3.81
N THR A 64 7.35 13.16 -4.55
CA THR A 64 7.45 12.90 -5.99
C THR A 64 8.78 12.24 -6.30
N ALA A 65 8.89 11.51 -7.42
CA ALA A 65 10.16 10.90 -7.84
C ALA A 65 11.29 11.93 -7.88
N ARG A 66 11.03 13.12 -8.45
CA ARG A 66 12.00 14.23 -8.49
C ARG A 66 12.36 14.77 -7.11
N GLY A 67 11.38 14.89 -6.24
CA GLY A 67 11.60 15.40 -4.89
C GLY A 67 12.48 14.45 -4.09
N LEU A 68 12.16 13.16 -4.10
CA LEU A 68 12.89 12.13 -3.36
C LEU A 68 14.29 11.89 -3.91
N ASP A 69 14.45 11.93 -5.24
CA ASP A 69 15.75 11.84 -5.93
C ASP A 69 16.69 13.01 -5.57
N ARG A 70 16.15 14.22 -5.39
CA ARG A 70 16.92 15.40 -4.98
C ARG A 70 17.29 15.43 -3.50
N MET A 71 16.61 14.65 -2.66
CA MET A 71 16.95 14.57 -1.24
C MET A 71 18.30 13.88 -1.09
N SER A 72 19.19 14.47 -0.28
CA SER A 72 20.40 13.77 0.10
C SER A 72 20.06 12.47 0.84
N TRP A 73 21.02 11.57 0.93
CA TRP A 73 20.85 10.36 1.73
C TRP A 73 20.54 10.70 3.20
N GLN A 74 21.17 11.74 3.75
CA GLN A 74 20.94 12.18 5.13
C GLN A 74 19.54 12.77 5.32
N ASP A 75 19.03 13.58 4.39
CA ASP A 75 17.67 14.13 4.47
C ASP A 75 16.61 13.01 4.56
N ARG A 76 16.83 11.93 3.79
CA ARG A 76 15.98 10.73 3.82
C ARG A 76 16.10 9.99 5.14
N VAL A 77 17.32 9.79 5.67
CA VAL A 77 17.53 9.16 6.99
C VAL A 77 16.85 9.97 8.10
N ASP A 78 17.02 11.30 8.10
CA ASP A 78 16.44 12.18 9.11
C ASP A 78 14.90 12.14 9.06
N ALA A 79 14.31 12.12 7.86
CA ALA A 79 12.86 11.96 7.70
C ALA A 79 12.35 10.60 8.21
N LEU A 80 13.05 9.51 7.86
CA LEU A 80 12.75 8.17 8.39
C LEU A 80 12.87 8.13 9.93
N GLY A 81 13.87 8.79 10.49
CA GLY A 81 14.10 8.91 11.93
C GLY A 81 12.97 9.63 12.66
N ARG A 82 12.44 10.74 12.11
CA ARG A 82 11.26 11.43 12.67
C ARG A 82 10.02 10.54 12.71
N GLY A 83 9.89 9.63 11.74
CA GLY A 83 8.84 8.60 11.71
C GLY A 83 9.12 7.39 12.59
N HIS A 84 10.20 7.39 13.38
CA HIS A 84 10.69 6.27 14.19
C HIS A 84 11.09 5.01 13.41
N TYR A 85 11.42 5.14 12.12
CA TYR A 85 11.87 4.05 11.25
C TYR A 85 13.38 3.72 11.42
N VAL A 86 13.91 3.83 12.63
CA VAL A 86 15.37 3.86 12.90
C VAL A 86 16.12 2.54 12.66
N ARG A 87 15.42 1.40 12.64
CA ARG A 87 16.09 0.08 12.56
C ARG A 87 16.70 -0.18 11.19
N TYR A 88 16.10 0.40 10.14
CA TYR A 88 16.44 0.12 8.76
C TYR A 88 16.58 1.41 7.93
N ASP A 89 16.61 2.58 8.57
CA ASP A 89 16.59 3.89 7.94
C ASP A 89 17.69 4.07 6.91
N GLU A 90 18.94 3.73 7.23
CA GLU A 90 20.09 3.83 6.32
C GLU A 90 19.88 3.02 5.04
N SER A 91 19.59 1.72 5.19
CA SER A 91 19.35 0.83 4.05
C SER A 91 18.11 1.21 3.25
N THR A 92 17.11 1.77 3.91
CA THR A 92 15.86 2.21 3.29
C THR A 92 16.06 3.52 2.56
N SER A 93 16.84 4.44 3.12
CA SER A 93 17.24 5.70 2.49
C SER A 93 17.90 5.41 1.14
N THR A 94 18.89 4.52 1.10
CA THR A 94 19.54 4.10 -0.16
C THR A 94 18.52 3.56 -1.16
N ARG A 95 17.75 2.52 -0.78
CA ARG A 95 16.73 1.92 -1.67
C ARG A 95 15.69 2.92 -2.18
N LEU A 96 15.29 3.89 -1.36
CA LEU A 96 14.32 4.92 -1.76
C LEU A 96 14.91 5.91 -2.78
N GLY A 97 16.22 6.20 -2.71
CA GLY A 97 16.92 6.96 -3.75
C GLY A 97 16.93 6.20 -5.07
N ASP A 98 17.40 4.96 -5.03
CA ASP A 98 17.45 4.09 -6.22
C ASP A 98 16.05 3.88 -6.83
N THR A 99 15.02 3.77 -5.99
CA THR A 99 13.61 3.73 -6.44
C THR A 99 13.22 5.02 -7.15
N ALA A 100 13.57 6.18 -6.61
CA ALA A 100 13.25 7.48 -7.20
C ALA A 100 13.96 7.67 -8.56
N GLU A 101 15.24 7.32 -8.64
CA GLU A 101 16.05 7.31 -9.85
C GLU A 101 15.42 6.40 -10.92
N LEU A 102 15.07 5.15 -10.57
CA LEU A 102 14.42 4.22 -11.49
C LEU A 102 13.10 4.80 -12.04
N VAL A 103 12.29 5.43 -11.19
CA VAL A 103 11.05 6.09 -11.65
C VAL A 103 11.33 7.24 -12.61
N GLN A 104 12.41 8.00 -12.42
CA GLN A 104 12.80 9.07 -13.33
C GLN A 104 13.30 8.53 -14.67
N ASP A 105 14.15 7.52 -14.65
CA ASP A 105 14.82 7.06 -15.86
C ASP A 105 13.90 6.21 -16.73
N LYS A 106 13.25 5.20 -16.13
CA LYS A 106 12.40 4.25 -16.85
C LYS A 106 11.01 4.83 -17.13
N TYR A 107 10.47 5.57 -16.16
CA TYR A 107 9.09 6.05 -16.23
C TYR A 107 8.97 7.58 -16.36
N HIS A 108 10.08 8.30 -16.55
CA HIS A 108 10.08 9.76 -16.73
C HIS A 108 9.32 10.52 -15.62
N GLY A 109 9.37 10.00 -14.39
CA GLY A 109 8.68 10.54 -13.23
C GLY A 109 7.17 10.22 -13.16
N ASP A 110 6.63 9.43 -14.09
CA ASP A 110 5.20 9.13 -14.21
C ASP A 110 4.89 7.63 -14.11
N LEU A 111 4.58 7.17 -12.88
CA LEU A 111 4.23 5.77 -12.62
C LEU A 111 2.96 5.26 -13.30
N ARG A 112 2.15 6.12 -13.95
CA ARG A 112 1.08 5.62 -14.83
C ARG A 112 1.63 4.86 -16.02
N ARG A 113 2.91 5.06 -16.37
CA ARG A 113 3.62 4.25 -17.37
C ARG A 113 3.73 2.79 -16.95
N LEU A 114 3.88 2.49 -15.66
CA LEU A 114 3.88 1.11 -15.18
C LEU A 114 2.60 0.37 -15.60
N ALA A 115 1.44 1.01 -15.49
CA ALA A 115 0.17 0.44 -15.94
C ALA A 115 0.07 0.29 -17.47
N ARG A 116 0.80 1.11 -18.25
CA ARG A 116 0.87 0.98 -19.71
C ARG A 116 1.82 -0.13 -20.12
N ASP A 117 3.00 -0.16 -19.52
CA ASP A 117 4.07 -1.09 -19.83
C ASP A 117 3.73 -2.51 -19.35
N SER A 118 2.90 -2.64 -18.31
CA SER A 118 2.31 -3.92 -17.91
C SER A 118 1.19 -4.40 -18.84
N GLU A 119 0.80 -3.60 -19.84
CA GLU A 119 -0.40 -3.81 -20.66
C GLU A 119 -1.67 -4.00 -19.82
N ARG A 120 -1.69 -3.44 -18.60
CA ARG A 120 -2.76 -3.62 -17.61
C ARG A 120 -3.00 -5.09 -17.23
N VAL A 121 -1.96 -5.92 -17.32
CA VAL A 121 -1.98 -7.31 -16.86
C VAL A 121 -1.42 -7.36 -15.44
N PRO A 122 -2.18 -7.86 -14.43
CA PRO A 122 -1.75 -7.90 -13.04
C PRO A 122 -0.38 -8.58 -12.83
N ASP A 123 -0.15 -9.73 -13.45
CA ASP A 123 1.11 -10.47 -13.29
C ASP A 123 2.31 -9.70 -13.86
N ARG A 124 2.14 -9.01 -14.98
CA ARG A 124 3.18 -8.14 -15.55
C ARG A 124 3.41 -6.90 -14.69
N ALA A 125 2.36 -6.33 -14.11
CA ALA A 125 2.52 -5.23 -13.16
C ALA A 125 3.30 -5.69 -11.91
N ALA A 126 3.04 -6.91 -11.43
CA ALA A 126 3.79 -7.54 -10.34
C ALA A 126 5.27 -7.79 -10.69
N GLU A 127 5.58 -8.16 -11.93
CA GLU A 127 6.96 -8.25 -12.42
C GLU A 127 7.66 -6.90 -12.44
N LEU A 128 7.04 -5.88 -13.06
CA LEU A 128 7.59 -4.52 -13.14
C LEU A 128 7.77 -3.87 -11.76
N LEU A 129 6.84 -4.11 -10.83
CA LEU A 129 6.94 -3.61 -9.46
C LEU A 129 8.12 -4.24 -8.70
N ARG A 130 8.45 -5.51 -8.97
CA ARG A 130 9.58 -6.20 -8.33
C ARG A 130 10.96 -5.73 -8.80
N GLU A 131 11.02 -4.93 -9.87
CA GLU A 131 12.26 -4.28 -10.28
C GLU A 131 12.69 -3.17 -9.31
N PHE A 132 11.75 -2.59 -8.55
CA PHE A 132 12.09 -1.54 -7.58
C PHE A 132 12.78 -2.14 -6.34
N PRO A 133 13.91 -1.57 -5.90
CA PRO A 133 14.65 -2.10 -4.77
C PRO A 133 13.84 -2.02 -3.47
N GLY A 134 13.68 -3.17 -2.81
CA GLY A 134 12.86 -3.30 -1.59
C GLY A 134 11.40 -3.69 -1.84
N ILE A 135 10.97 -3.82 -3.11
CA ILE A 135 9.65 -4.36 -3.45
C ILE A 135 9.75 -5.85 -3.75
N GLY A 136 9.47 -6.68 -2.74
CA GLY A 136 9.24 -8.11 -2.91
C GLY A 136 7.77 -8.46 -3.17
N PRO A 137 7.38 -9.74 -3.15
CA PRO A 137 5.99 -10.17 -3.31
C PRO A 137 5.01 -9.44 -2.37
N THR A 138 5.39 -9.27 -1.10
CA THR A 138 4.59 -8.51 -0.13
C THR A 138 4.37 -7.06 -0.56
N GLY A 139 5.38 -6.41 -1.12
CA GLY A 139 5.29 -5.02 -1.58
C GLY A 139 4.41 -4.86 -2.80
N VAL A 140 4.45 -5.83 -3.71
CA VAL A 140 3.49 -5.92 -4.83
C VAL A 140 2.07 -6.01 -4.30
N ASP A 141 1.82 -6.92 -3.36
CA ASP A 141 0.48 -7.11 -2.81
C ASP A 141 -0.04 -5.85 -2.12
N ILE A 142 0.81 -5.16 -1.35
CA ILE A 142 0.47 -3.86 -0.74
C ILE A 142 0.13 -2.83 -1.81
N PHE A 143 0.98 -2.68 -2.84
CA PHE A 143 0.76 -1.71 -3.90
C PHE A 143 -0.54 -2.01 -4.66
N CYS A 144 -0.72 -3.24 -5.15
CA CYS A 144 -1.88 -3.62 -5.98
C CYS A 144 -3.20 -3.54 -5.20
N ARG A 145 -3.22 -3.95 -3.93
CA ARG A 145 -4.39 -3.82 -3.05
C ARG A 145 -4.88 -2.38 -2.95
N GLU A 146 -3.97 -1.42 -2.84
CA GLU A 146 -4.30 -0.01 -2.70
C GLU A 146 -4.61 0.60 -4.08
N ALA A 147 -3.79 0.28 -5.09
CA ALA A 147 -3.92 0.79 -6.46
C ALA A 147 -5.23 0.39 -7.13
N GLN A 148 -5.87 -0.74 -6.74
CA GLN A 148 -7.19 -1.11 -7.29
C GLN A 148 -8.26 -0.03 -7.06
N ALA A 149 -8.07 0.88 -6.10
CA ALA A 149 -8.96 2.03 -5.93
C ALA A 149 -8.99 2.93 -7.18
N VAL A 150 -7.88 3.04 -7.90
CA VAL A 150 -7.71 3.93 -9.07
C VAL A 150 -7.40 3.19 -10.38
N TRP A 151 -7.03 1.91 -10.29
CA TRP A 151 -6.76 1.01 -11.42
C TRP A 151 -7.79 -0.13 -11.45
N PRO A 152 -8.95 0.05 -12.12
CA PRO A 152 -10.02 -0.96 -12.12
C PRO A 152 -9.62 -2.33 -12.67
N TRP A 153 -8.60 -2.39 -13.53
CA TRP A 153 -8.09 -3.64 -14.10
C TRP A 153 -7.37 -4.54 -13.09
N LEU A 154 -7.08 -4.04 -11.87
CA LEU A 154 -6.62 -4.84 -10.75
C LEU A 154 -7.78 -5.47 -9.96
N ARG A 155 -9.03 -5.08 -10.19
CA ARG A 155 -10.15 -5.52 -9.36
C ARG A 155 -10.65 -6.91 -9.74
N PRO A 156 -11.07 -7.72 -8.74
CA PRO A 156 -10.80 -7.54 -7.31
C PRO A 156 -9.37 -7.98 -6.96
N TYR A 157 -8.66 -7.21 -6.13
CA TYR A 157 -7.35 -7.61 -5.59
C TYR A 157 -7.46 -7.93 -4.10
N PHE A 158 -7.48 -9.22 -3.77
CA PHE A 158 -7.41 -9.75 -2.41
C PHE A 158 -6.25 -10.75 -2.32
N ASP A 159 -5.12 -10.32 -1.75
CA ASP A 159 -3.97 -11.19 -1.50
C ASP A 159 -4.24 -12.17 -0.35
N ASP A 160 -3.29 -13.09 -0.12
CA ASP A 160 -3.37 -14.08 0.96
C ASP A 160 -3.60 -13.47 2.34
N GLN A 161 -3.08 -12.26 2.60
CA GLN A 161 -3.29 -11.59 3.89
C GLN A 161 -4.73 -11.11 4.05
N ALA A 162 -5.31 -10.50 3.02
CA ALA A 162 -6.72 -10.12 3.03
C ALA A 162 -7.63 -11.36 3.15
N LEU A 163 -7.32 -12.44 2.42
CA LEU A 163 -8.10 -13.68 2.49
C LEU A 163 -8.01 -14.35 3.88
N LYS A 164 -6.86 -14.32 4.54
CA LYS A 164 -6.73 -14.75 5.95
C LYS A 164 -7.59 -13.90 6.89
N GLY A 165 -7.73 -12.61 6.62
CA GLY A 165 -8.65 -11.73 7.35
C GLY A 165 -10.11 -12.12 7.14
N ALA A 166 -10.48 -12.43 5.90
CA ALA A 166 -11.84 -12.86 5.54
C ALA A 166 -12.19 -14.18 6.21
N GLU A 167 -11.31 -15.18 6.11
CA GLU A 167 -11.45 -16.48 6.79
C GLU A 167 -11.63 -16.30 8.28
N ARG A 168 -10.78 -15.46 8.91
CA ARG A 168 -10.91 -15.17 10.34
C ARG A 168 -12.28 -14.65 10.69
N LEU A 169 -12.92 -13.84 9.86
CA LEU A 169 -14.26 -13.29 10.11
C LEU A 169 -15.41 -14.21 9.68
N GLY A 170 -15.12 -15.38 9.09
CA GLY A 170 -16.14 -16.26 8.51
C GLY A 170 -16.73 -15.74 7.20
N LEU A 171 -16.03 -14.82 6.51
CA LEU A 171 -16.42 -14.30 5.20
C LEU A 171 -15.94 -15.25 4.08
N PRO A 172 -16.49 -15.14 2.85
CA PRO A 172 -16.00 -15.89 1.71
C PRO A 172 -14.50 -15.65 1.45
N THR A 173 -13.76 -16.73 1.18
CA THR A 173 -12.33 -16.68 0.81
C THR A 173 -12.08 -16.77 -0.69
N ASP A 174 -13.14 -16.94 -1.49
CA ASP A 174 -13.07 -16.75 -2.94
C ASP A 174 -13.07 -15.23 -3.24
N PRO A 175 -12.06 -14.70 -3.98
CA PRO A 175 -11.96 -13.26 -4.24
C PRO A 175 -13.17 -12.64 -4.93
N LYS A 176 -13.86 -13.37 -5.83
CA LYS A 176 -15.03 -12.85 -6.54
C LYS A 176 -16.23 -12.74 -5.60
N ARG A 177 -16.50 -13.77 -4.82
CA ARG A 177 -17.58 -13.76 -3.80
C ARG A 177 -17.34 -12.75 -2.68
N LEU A 178 -16.08 -12.50 -2.34
CA LEU A 178 -15.70 -11.48 -1.38
C LEU A 178 -15.92 -10.07 -1.95
N ALA A 179 -15.63 -9.86 -3.24
CA ALA A 179 -15.87 -8.59 -3.92
C ALA A 179 -17.35 -8.20 -3.92
N GLU A 180 -18.26 -9.17 -4.08
CA GLU A 180 -19.73 -8.96 -4.05
C GLU A 180 -20.25 -8.38 -2.71
N GLN A 181 -19.44 -8.39 -1.64
CA GLN A 181 -19.86 -7.86 -0.35
C GLN A 181 -19.94 -6.33 -0.30
N VAL A 182 -19.24 -5.64 -1.21
CA VAL A 182 -19.11 -4.18 -1.24
C VAL A 182 -19.17 -3.64 -2.68
N PRO A 183 -19.55 -2.38 -2.89
CA PRO A 183 -19.37 -1.73 -4.18
C PRO A 183 -17.88 -1.64 -4.57
N ASP A 184 -17.57 -1.62 -5.87
CA ASP A 184 -16.20 -1.54 -6.40
C ASP A 184 -15.32 -0.46 -5.75
N LYS A 185 -15.90 0.71 -5.45
CA LYS A 185 -15.20 1.85 -4.83
C LYS A 185 -14.68 1.55 -3.42
N ASP A 186 -15.26 0.55 -2.74
CA ASP A 186 -14.92 0.16 -1.38
C ASP A 186 -14.03 -1.10 -1.33
N LEU A 187 -13.65 -1.69 -2.47
CA LEU A 187 -12.81 -2.90 -2.52
C LEU A 187 -11.44 -2.71 -1.87
N ALA A 188 -10.76 -1.60 -2.15
CA ALA A 188 -9.47 -1.29 -1.53
C ALA A 188 -9.58 -1.12 -0.01
N ARG A 189 -10.66 -0.46 0.46
CA ARG A 189 -10.95 -0.27 1.89
C ARG A 189 -11.24 -1.61 2.57
N LEU A 190 -12.03 -2.47 1.93
CA LEU A 190 -12.31 -3.82 2.43
C LEU A 190 -11.02 -4.64 2.51
N ALA A 191 -10.21 -4.66 1.45
CA ALA A 191 -8.96 -5.41 1.43
C ALA A 191 -7.99 -4.94 2.52
N ALA A 192 -7.83 -3.62 2.72
CA ALA A 192 -6.99 -3.07 3.79
C ALA A 192 -7.53 -3.38 5.19
N ALA A 193 -8.85 -3.33 5.39
CA ALA A 193 -9.47 -3.68 6.67
C ALA A 193 -9.26 -5.16 7.01
N LEU A 194 -9.37 -6.05 6.03
CA LEU A 194 -9.14 -7.49 6.21
C LEU A 194 -7.67 -7.79 6.55
N VAL A 195 -6.71 -7.08 5.98
CA VAL A 195 -5.29 -7.20 6.37
C VAL A 195 -5.07 -6.82 7.83
N ARG A 196 -5.72 -5.74 8.30
CA ARG A 196 -5.66 -5.35 9.71
C ARG A 196 -6.21 -6.47 10.61
N VAL A 197 -7.33 -7.07 10.24
CA VAL A 197 -7.92 -8.23 10.95
C VAL A 197 -7.00 -9.46 10.91
N ALA A 198 -6.28 -9.69 9.81
CA ALA A 198 -5.31 -10.77 9.69
C ALA A 198 -4.09 -10.57 10.61
N ARG A 199 -3.81 -9.34 11.05
CA ARG A 199 -2.68 -8.99 11.91
C ARG A 199 -3.08 -8.72 13.37
N ASP A 200 -4.32 -8.28 13.62
CA ASP A 200 -4.84 -7.94 14.93
C ASP A 200 -6.01 -8.86 15.35
N LYS A 201 -5.73 -9.74 16.32
CA LYS A 201 -6.73 -10.63 16.91
C LYS A 201 -7.83 -9.89 17.67
N LYS A 202 -7.49 -8.78 18.35
CA LYS A 202 -8.47 -8.00 19.12
C LYS A 202 -9.49 -7.34 18.20
N LEU A 203 -9.03 -6.79 17.07
CA LEU A 203 -9.91 -6.27 16.04
C LEU A 203 -10.83 -7.37 15.48
N ALA A 204 -10.28 -8.55 15.19
CA ALA A 204 -11.08 -9.69 14.72
C ALA A 204 -12.21 -10.06 15.70
N ASP A 205 -11.91 -10.12 16.99
CA ASP A 205 -12.87 -10.44 18.04
C ASP A 205 -13.91 -9.32 18.21
N ALA A 206 -13.49 -8.04 18.17
CA ALA A 206 -14.38 -6.89 18.26
C ALA A 206 -15.40 -6.90 17.13
N VAL A 207 -14.96 -7.13 15.89
CA VAL A 207 -15.83 -7.20 14.70
C VAL A 207 -16.81 -8.37 14.81
N LYS A 208 -16.37 -9.55 15.25
CA LYS A 208 -17.25 -10.74 15.42
C LYS A 208 -18.28 -10.61 16.53
N ASN A 209 -17.88 -10.11 17.70
CA ASN A 209 -18.65 -10.32 18.94
C ASN A 209 -19.59 -9.16 19.29
N GLY A 210 -19.43 -7.99 18.68
CA GLY A 210 -20.32 -6.85 18.95
C GLY A 210 -21.67 -7.03 18.25
N LYS A 211 -22.70 -7.29 19.06
CA LYS A 211 -24.13 -7.17 18.76
C LYS A 211 -24.48 -5.79 18.19
#